data_AF-A0A6P7TEJ0-F1
#
_entry.id   AF-A0A6P7TEJ0-F1
#
_cell.length_a   1.000
_cell.length_b   1.000
_cell.length_c   1.000
_cell.angle_alpha   90.00
_cell.angle_beta   90.00
_cell.angle_gamma   90.00
#
_symmetry.space_group_name_H-M   'P 1'
#
loop_
_entity.id
_entity.type
_entity.pdbx_description
1 polymer ?
#
loop_
_entity_poly.entity_id
_entity_poly.type
_entity_poly.pdbx_seq_one_letter_code
_entity_poly.pdbx_strand_id
1 'polypeptide(L)'
;MATPSKKRDVEEMDVQSDEDEDDLDDYSSSEEEDEDGIADEDVQVDFEAVPPTDADANGIRTLLSQLFLKANINLGQLADTIISQNYVGCVLKQCEVEEDESDDGIDEDPIFGVTTVINLTDKKNLESVKQLKAMLLMQCEKWAADKLPVFNQILLDTCEKQIGFLISERFINMPSSVAVPLYESLSKDLQSEKVNR
;
A
#
# COMPACT_ATOMS: atom_id res chain seq x y z
N MET A 1 -44.89 -36.84 -25.35
CA MET A 1 -45.13 -37.66 -24.15
C MET A 1 -44.87 -36.79 -22.94
N ALA A 2 -45.91 -36.54 -22.15
CA ALA A 2 -45.90 -35.66 -20.98
C ALA A 2 -46.01 -36.51 -19.72
N THR A 3 -45.24 -36.20 -18.68
CA THR A 3 -45.38 -36.75 -17.33
C THR A 3 -46.22 -35.83 -16.45
N PRO A 4 -47.10 -36.35 -15.57
CA PRO A 4 -47.85 -35.55 -14.60
C PRO A 4 -47.45 -35.79 -13.12
N SER A 5 -47.61 -34.71 -12.35
CA SER A 5 -47.93 -34.48 -10.92
C SER A 5 -47.77 -35.56 -9.82
N LYS A 6 -47.25 -35.16 -8.64
CA LYS A 6 -47.90 -35.37 -7.31
C LYS A 6 -47.22 -34.65 -6.13
N LYS A 7 -48.03 -34.00 -5.28
CA LYS A 7 -47.75 -33.54 -3.90
C LYS A 7 -47.82 -34.72 -2.90
N ARG A 8 -47.19 -34.59 -1.71
CA ARG A 8 -47.62 -35.19 -0.43
C ARG A 8 -46.84 -34.66 0.80
N ASP A 9 -47.58 -34.46 1.88
CA ASP A 9 -47.28 -34.08 3.27
C ASP A 9 -46.46 -35.09 4.10
N VAL A 10 -45.89 -34.63 5.24
CA VAL A 10 -45.57 -35.38 6.48
C VAL A 10 -45.56 -34.35 7.64
N GLU A 11 -46.61 -34.26 8.49
CA GLU A 11 -46.89 -34.91 9.81
C GLU A 11 -46.31 -34.22 11.07
N GLU A 12 -47.20 -34.10 12.07
CA GLU A 12 -47.05 -33.56 13.43
C GLU A 12 -46.54 -34.61 14.45
N MET A 13 -46.16 -34.11 15.65
CA MET A 13 -46.58 -34.56 17.01
C MET A 13 -45.49 -34.98 18.04
N ASP A 14 -45.56 -34.26 19.18
CA ASP A 14 -45.34 -34.62 20.61
C ASP A 14 -43.89 -34.84 21.14
N VAL A 15 -43.48 -34.41 22.35
CA VAL A 15 -44.16 -34.45 23.67
C VAL A 15 -43.49 -33.54 24.74
N GLN A 16 -44.33 -33.01 25.65
CA GLN A 16 -44.21 -32.87 27.13
C GLN A 16 -43.29 -31.85 27.85
N SER A 17 -43.97 -30.79 28.36
CA SER A 17 -44.03 -30.20 29.72
C SER A 17 -43.13 -30.70 30.87
N ASP A 18 -42.60 -29.77 31.66
CA ASP A 18 -42.97 -29.55 33.08
C ASP A 18 -42.54 -28.15 33.57
N GLU A 19 -43.46 -27.47 34.26
CA GLU A 19 -43.35 -26.18 34.95
C GLU A 19 -42.91 -26.40 36.42
N ASP A 20 -42.27 -25.38 37.04
CA ASP A 20 -42.25 -25.02 38.48
C ASP A 20 -41.16 -23.92 38.64
N GLU A 21 -41.49 -22.62 38.55
CA GLU A 21 -41.93 -21.68 39.60
C GLU A 21 -40.90 -21.33 40.71
N ASP A 22 -40.69 -20.01 40.83
CA ASP A 22 -40.22 -19.20 41.98
C ASP A 22 -38.74 -19.24 42.41
N ASP A 23 -38.02 -18.11 42.25
CA ASP A 23 -37.95 -17.13 43.35
C ASP A 23 -37.37 -15.77 42.89
N LEU A 24 -37.91 -14.74 43.52
CA LEU A 24 -37.65 -13.32 43.37
C LEU A 24 -36.21 -12.95 43.76
N ASP A 25 -35.59 -12.03 43.02
CA ASP A 25 -34.79 -10.99 43.68
C ASP A 25 -34.72 -9.72 42.83
N ASP A 26 -35.37 -8.71 43.39
CA ASP A 26 -35.27 -7.29 43.11
C ASP A 26 -33.85 -6.80 43.41
N TYR A 27 -33.14 -6.33 42.40
CA TYR A 27 -32.10 -5.33 42.61
C TYR A 27 -32.21 -4.26 41.54
N SER A 28 -33.09 -3.29 41.82
CA SER A 28 -32.94 -1.92 41.34
C SER A 28 -31.47 -1.47 41.44
N SER A 29 -30.78 -1.41 40.30
CA SER A 29 -29.57 -0.60 40.15
C SER A 29 -29.79 0.38 39.00
N SER A 30 -30.17 1.57 39.43
CA SER A 30 -30.12 2.87 38.80
C SER A 30 -29.37 2.95 37.47
N GLU A 31 -30.06 3.53 36.50
CA GLU A 31 -29.53 4.28 35.36
C GLU A 31 -28.40 5.21 35.84
N GLU A 32 -27.17 4.90 35.49
CA GLU A 32 -26.18 5.91 35.12
C GLU A 32 -25.59 5.43 33.80
N GLU A 33 -26.16 5.93 32.70
CA GLU A 33 -25.48 6.04 31.42
C GLU A 33 -24.25 6.93 31.67
N ASP A 34 -23.13 6.34 32.09
CA ASP A 34 -21.83 6.95 31.96
C ASP A 34 -21.54 7.04 30.46
N GLU A 35 -22.09 8.09 29.85
CA GLU A 35 -21.65 8.71 28.61
C GLU A 35 -20.24 9.25 28.85
N ASP A 36 -19.28 8.35 29.07
CA ASP A 36 -17.86 8.60 28.86
C ASP A 36 -17.70 8.80 27.36
N GLY A 37 -18.08 10.00 26.92
CA GLY A 37 -17.70 10.56 25.64
C GLY A 37 -16.17 10.61 25.61
N ILE A 38 -15.57 9.50 25.21
CA ILE A 38 -14.30 9.51 24.50
C ILE A 38 -14.63 10.31 23.24
N ALA A 39 -14.52 11.63 23.35
CA ALA A 39 -14.27 12.43 22.18
C ALA A 39 -13.00 11.81 21.60
N ASP A 40 -13.16 11.06 20.51
CA ASP A 40 -12.07 10.78 19.60
C ASP A 40 -11.56 12.16 19.21
N GLU A 41 -10.58 12.67 19.95
CA GLU A 41 -9.86 13.86 19.58
C GLU A 41 -9.22 13.52 18.23
N ASP A 42 -9.78 14.09 17.16
CA ASP A 42 -9.26 13.94 15.81
C ASP A 42 -7.82 14.46 15.80
N VAL A 43 -6.85 13.57 16.03
CA VAL A 43 -5.43 13.91 15.94
C VAL A 43 -5.16 14.32 14.49
N GLN A 44 -4.94 15.61 14.28
CA GLN A 44 -4.61 16.16 12.98
C GLN A 44 -3.16 15.83 12.65
N VAL A 45 -2.96 14.72 11.94
CA VAL A 45 -1.65 14.33 11.41
C VAL A 45 -1.47 14.94 10.03
N ASP A 46 -0.51 15.86 9.93
CA ASP A 46 -0.08 16.42 8.66
C ASP A 46 1.07 15.60 8.06
N PHE A 47 1.03 15.42 6.74
CA PHE A 47 2.08 14.72 5.99
C PHE A 47 2.72 15.64 4.97
N GLU A 48 4.05 15.62 4.92
CA GLU A 48 4.84 16.33 3.92
C GLU A 48 5.47 15.35 2.94
N ALA A 49 5.52 15.76 1.67
CA ALA A 49 6.24 15.07 0.61
C ALA A 49 7.61 15.73 0.41
N VAL A 50 8.68 15.05 0.85
CA VAL A 50 10.06 15.56 0.78
C VAL A 50 10.92 14.71 -0.16
N PRO A 51 11.98 15.26 -0.76
CA PRO A 51 12.95 14.47 -1.51
C PRO A 51 13.60 13.38 -0.63
N PRO A 52 13.88 12.17 -1.17
CA PRO A 52 14.54 11.12 -0.42
C PRO A 52 15.99 11.49 -0.07
N THR A 53 16.42 11.09 1.12
CA THR A 53 17.76 11.27 1.69
C THR A 53 18.38 9.93 2.08
N ASP A 54 19.68 9.92 2.41
CA ASP A 54 20.38 8.69 2.81
C ASP A 54 19.79 8.07 4.10
N ALA A 55 19.22 8.89 4.99
CA ALA A 55 18.54 8.43 6.21
C ALA A 55 17.27 7.62 5.89
N ASP A 56 16.66 7.83 4.72
CA ASP A 56 15.41 7.16 4.34
C ASP A 56 15.63 5.75 3.76
N ALA A 57 16.89 5.31 3.61
CA ALA A 57 17.23 4.05 2.96
C ALA A 57 16.55 2.84 3.62
N ASN A 58 16.48 2.82 4.95
CA ASN A 58 15.82 1.75 5.69
C ASN A 58 14.31 1.74 5.43
N GLY A 59 13.65 2.89 5.54
CA GLY A 59 12.24 3.05 5.28
C GLY A 59 11.85 2.66 3.85
N ILE A 60 12.64 3.11 2.86
CA ILE A 60 12.38 2.81 1.44
C ILE A 60 12.50 1.30 1.21
N ARG A 61 13.53 0.64 1.75
CA ARG A 61 13.68 -0.83 1.64
C ARG A 61 12.48 -1.57 2.23
N THR A 62 11.95 -1.09 3.36
CA THR A 62 10.77 -1.67 3.99
C THR A 62 9.55 -1.57 3.08
N LEU A 63 9.26 -0.38 2.52
CA LEU A 63 8.16 -0.20 1.56
C LEU A 63 8.35 -1.06 0.30
N LEU A 64 9.55 -1.10 -0.27
CA LEU A 64 9.83 -1.92 -1.45
C LEU A 64 9.67 -3.41 -1.18
N SER A 65 9.97 -3.88 0.04
CA SER A 65 9.79 -5.29 0.41
C SER A 65 8.32 -5.69 0.49
N GLN A 66 7.45 -4.75 0.86
CA GLN A 66 5.99 -4.92 0.85
C GLN A 66 5.43 -4.87 -0.57
N LEU A 67 5.98 -4.02 -1.44
CA LEU A 67 5.57 -3.94 -2.85
C LEU A 67 5.97 -5.21 -3.64
N PHE A 68 7.19 -5.69 -3.45
CA PHE A 68 7.78 -6.79 -4.23
C PHE A 68 7.80 -8.13 -3.47
N LEU A 69 6.66 -8.48 -2.84
CA LEU A 69 6.54 -9.72 -2.07
C LEU A 69 7.02 -10.94 -2.87
N LYS A 70 8.01 -11.65 -2.31
CA LYS A 70 8.61 -12.88 -2.86
C LYS A 70 9.35 -12.69 -4.20
N ALA A 71 9.61 -11.46 -4.63
CA ALA A 71 10.45 -11.20 -5.79
C ALA A 71 11.94 -11.20 -5.38
N ASN A 72 12.78 -11.81 -6.20
CA ASN A 72 14.23 -11.80 -6.01
C ASN A 72 14.81 -10.51 -6.64
N ILE A 73 14.55 -9.37 -6.01
CA ILE A 73 15.09 -8.06 -6.42
C ILE A 73 16.04 -7.56 -5.33
N ASN A 74 17.19 -7.03 -5.72
CA ASN A 74 18.09 -6.34 -4.80
C ASN A 74 17.47 -5.00 -4.38
N LEU A 75 16.67 -5.05 -3.32
CA LEU A 75 15.96 -3.88 -2.77
C LEU A 75 16.90 -2.83 -2.20
N GLY A 76 18.09 -3.22 -1.72
CA GLY A 76 19.12 -2.29 -1.26
C GLY A 76 19.59 -1.40 -2.40
N GLN A 77 20.05 -2.02 -3.49
CA GLN A 77 20.46 -1.26 -4.67
C GLN A 77 19.31 -0.43 -5.26
N LEU A 78 18.07 -0.93 -5.20
CA LEU A 78 16.91 -0.18 -5.67
C LEU A 78 16.63 1.05 -4.79
N ALA A 79 16.73 0.93 -3.47
CA ALA A 79 16.61 2.06 -2.55
C ALA A 79 17.73 3.10 -2.77
N ASP A 80 18.99 2.65 -2.88
CA ASP A 80 20.13 3.52 -3.21
C ASP A 80 19.91 4.25 -4.55
N THR A 81 19.29 3.56 -5.51
CA THR A 81 18.94 4.13 -6.81
C THR A 81 17.86 5.21 -6.67
N ILE A 82 16.88 5.04 -5.78
CA ILE A 82 15.83 6.03 -5.50
C ILE A 82 16.43 7.27 -4.82
N ILE A 83 17.30 7.07 -3.83
CA ILE A 83 17.94 8.17 -3.08
C ILE A 83 18.89 8.96 -3.98
N SER A 84 19.72 8.28 -4.77
CA SER A 84 20.63 8.93 -5.72
C SER A 84 19.91 9.72 -6.84
N GLN A 85 18.61 9.49 -7.03
CA GLN A 85 17.77 10.28 -7.94
C GLN A 85 16.78 11.18 -7.21
N ASN A 86 17.19 11.77 -6.08
CA ASN A 86 16.35 12.66 -5.26
C ASN A 86 15.69 13.86 -5.97
N TYR A 87 15.98 14.09 -7.25
CA TYR A 87 15.32 15.07 -8.11
C TYR A 87 14.04 14.55 -8.80
N VAL A 88 13.71 13.26 -8.73
CA VAL A 88 12.45 12.69 -9.25
C VAL A 88 11.73 11.87 -8.19
N GLY A 89 10.61 12.41 -7.72
CA GLY A 89 9.77 11.79 -6.72
C GLY A 89 10.11 12.19 -5.29
N CYS A 90 9.37 11.62 -4.35
CA CYS A 90 9.39 12.03 -2.96
C CYS A 90 9.06 10.87 -2.02
N VAL A 91 9.44 11.03 -0.77
CA VAL A 91 9.00 10.22 0.37
C VAL A 91 7.98 11.02 1.18
N LEU A 92 7.02 10.31 1.76
CA LEU A 92 6.03 10.90 2.68
C LEU A 92 6.54 10.76 4.11
N LYS A 93 6.61 11.88 4.82
CA LYS A 93 6.95 11.94 6.25
C LYS A 93 5.83 12.67 7.00
N GLN A 94 5.69 12.36 8.27
CA GLN A 94 4.81 13.12 9.16
C GLN A 94 5.50 14.46 9.48
N CYS A 95 4.75 15.56 9.45
CA CYS A 95 5.26 16.83 9.94
C CYS A 95 5.48 16.72 11.45
N GLU A 96 6.66 17.10 11.94
CA GLU A 96 6.87 17.25 13.37
C GLU A 96 5.88 18.28 13.92
N VAL A 97 4.98 17.84 14.79
CA VAL A 97 4.25 18.73 15.70
C VAL A 97 5.23 18.97 16.84
N GLU A 98 5.56 20.22 17.15
CA GLU A 98 6.38 20.57 18.31
C GLU A 98 5.65 20.16 19.61
N GLU A 99 5.64 18.87 19.94
CA GLU A 99 5.23 18.37 21.23
C GLU A 99 6.45 17.70 21.87
N ASP A 100 6.79 18.23 23.05
CA ASP A 100 7.96 17.92 23.86
C ASP A 100 8.09 16.42 24.18
N GLU A 101 8.65 15.62 23.27
CA GLU A 101 9.11 14.27 23.59
C GLU A 101 10.63 14.18 23.41
N SER A 102 11.30 14.36 24.54
CA SER A 102 12.63 13.85 24.80
C SER A 102 12.66 12.34 24.58
N ASP A 103 12.99 11.90 23.36
CA ASP A 103 13.47 10.55 23.12
C ASP A 103 14.93 10.62 22.62
N ASP A 104 15.84 10.14 23.48
CA ASP A 104 17.28 10.06 23.23
C ASP A 104 17.63 8.90 22.24
N GLY A 105 16.76 8.66 21.27
CA GLY A 105 16.93 7.70 20.19
C GLY A 105 17.28 8.43 18.90
N ILE A 106 18.31 7.95 18.18
CA ILE A 106 18.55 8.35 16.78
C ILE A 106 17.49 7.65 15.92
N ASP A 107 16.22 7.96 16.15
CA ASP A 107 15.13 7.37 15.38
C ASP A 107 15.02 8.17 14.07
N GLU A 108 15.53 7.56 13.00
CA GLU A 108 15.28 8.00 11.63
C GLU A 108 13.77 8.17 11.44
N ASP A 109 13.32 9.39 11.10
CA ASP A 109 11.89 9.67 10.91
C ASP A 109 11.24 8.61 10.00
N PRO A 110 10.19 7.92 10.47
CA PRO A 110 9.57 6.87 9.69
C PRO A 110 8.97 7.46 8.42
N ILE A 111 9.26 6.82 7.28
CA ILE A 111 8.60 7.16 6.03
C ILE A 111 7.31 6.35 5.88
N PHE A 112 6.25 7.02 5.45
CA PHE A 112 4.91 6.43 5.30
C PHE A 112 4.55 6.10 3.85
N GLY A 113 5.39 6.54 2.90
CA GLY A 113 5.21 6.26 1.49
C GLY A 113 6.38 6.73 0.64
N VAL A 114 6.46 6.18 -0.57
CA VAL A 114 7.43 6.53 -1.59
C VAL A 114 6.73 6.60 -2.94
N THR A 115 6.94 7.70 -3.65
CA THR A 115 6.42 7.90 -5.01
C THR A 115 7.55 8.38 -5.91
N THR A 116 8.00 7.55 -6.84
CA THR A 116 9.16 7.83 -7.71
C THR A 116 9.07 7.07 -9.02
N VAL A 117 9.90 7.44 -10.00
CA VAL A 117 10.01 6.74 -11.29
C VAL A 117 11.45 6.31 -11.53
N ILE A 118 11.65 5.03 -11.81
CA ILE A 118 12.95 4.46 -12.16
C ILE A 118 13.04 4.33 -13.69
N ASN A 119 13.99 5.02 -14.30
CA ASN A 119 14.25 4.85 -15.73
C ASN A 119 14.93 3.50 -16.01
N LEU A 120 14.18 2.56 -16.58
CA LEU A 120 14.62 1.21 -16.92
C LEU A 120 15.55 1.14 -18.13
N THR A 121 15.52 2.15 -18.99
CA THR A 121 16.37 2.24 -20.18
C THR A 121 17.76 2.75 -19.80
N ASP A 122 17.84 3.83 -19.03
CA ASP A 122 19.10 4.43 -18.59
C ASP A 122 19.82 3.55 -17.56
N LYS A 123 19.07 2.97 -16.61
CA LYS A 123 19.64 2.18 -15.50
C LYS A 123 19.73 0.68 -15.79
N LYS A 124 19.66 0.27 -17.05
CA LYS A 124 19.64 -1.14 -17.50
C LYS A 124 20.81 -2.01 -17.03
N ASN A 125 21.93 -1.40 -16.67
CA ASN A 125 23.12 -2.12 -16.23
C ASN A 125 23.06 -2.51 -14.74
N LEU A 126 22.17 -1.88 -13.95
CA LEU A 126 21.97 -2.21 -12.55
C LEU A 126 21.30 -3.58 -12.40
N GLU A 127 21.74 -4.34 -11.41
CA GLU A 127 21.24 -5.69 -11.15
C GLU A 127 19.77 -5.67 -10.71
N SER A 128 19.41 -4.76 -9.81
CA SER A 128 18.02 -4.51 -9.38
C SER A 128 17.09 -4.23 -10.57
N VAL A 129 17.54 -3.46 -11.57
CA VAL A 129 16.75 -3.15 -12.77
C VAL A 129 16.60 -4.36 -13.68
N LYS A 130 17.65 -5.17 -13.85
CA LYS A 130 17.55 -6.44 -14.60
C LYS A 130 16.57 -7.41 -13.94
N GLN A 131 16.66 -7.54 -12.63
CA GLN A 131 15.77 -8.39 -11.83
C GLN A 131 14.32 -7.90 -11.91
N LEU A 132 14.11 -6.59 -11.85
CA LEU A 132 12.78 -5.98 -12.01
C LEU A 132 12.21 -6.24 -13.41
N LYS A 133 13.00 -6.06 -14.48
CA LYS A 133 12.58 -6.42 -15.86
C LYS A 133 12.22 -7.91 -15.96
N ALA A 134 13.05 -8.79 -15.40
CA ALA A 134 12.80 -10.24 -15.41
C ALA A 134 11.52 -10.61 -14.64
N MET A 135 11.27 -9.99 -13.48
CA MET A 135 10.05 -10.18 -12.70
C MET A 135 8.80 -9.76 -13.51
N LEU A 136 8.85 -8.60 -14.18
CA LEU A 136 7.75 -8.13 -15.02
C LEU A 136 7.46 -9.08 -16.18
N LEU A 137 8.50 -9.61 -16.83
CA LEU A 137 8.35 -10.60 -17.91
C LEU A 137 7.76 -11.92 -17.39
N MET A 138 8.22 -12.42 -16.25
CA MET A 138 7.68 -13.63 -15.62
C MET A 138 6.20 -13.47 -15.26
N GLN A 139 5.82 -12.31 -14.72
CA GLN A 139 4.43 -12.01 -14.41
C GLN A 139 3.59 -11.89 -15.69
N CYS A 140 4.12 -11.27 -16.75
CA CYS A 140 3.46 -11.20 -18.04
C CYS A 140 3.26 -12.60 -18.64
N GLU A 141 4.26 -13.47 -18.61
CA GLU A 141 4.15 -14.84 -19.10
C GLU A 141 3.07 -15.63 -18.35
N LYS A 142 3.00 -15.46 -17.02
CA LYS A 142 2.04 -16.16 -16.17
C LYS A 142 0.59 -15.72 -16.38
N TRP A 143 0.34 -14.43 -16.57
CA TRP A 143 -1.03 -13.86 -16.56
C TRP A 143 -1.49 -13.30 -17.91
N ALA A 144 -0.58 -13.05 -18.85
CA ALA A 144 -0.84 -12.41 -20.14
C ALA A 144 0.17 -12.89 -21.21
N ALA A 145 0.28 -14.20 -21.40
CA ALA A 145 1.26 -14.82 -22.30
C ALA A 145 1.17 -14.29 -23.75
N ASP A 146 -0.02 -13.92 -24.21
CA ASP A 146 -0.27 -13.32 -25.51
C ASP A 146 0.42 -11.95 -25.69
N LYS A 147 0.64 -11.22 -24.59
CA LYS A 147 1.30 -9.89 -24.58
C LYS A 147 2.81 -9.97 -24.34
N LEU A 148 3.35 -11.15 -24.03
CA LEU A 148 4.76 -11.35 -23.77
C LEU A 148 5.69 -10.82 -24.90
N PRO A 149 5.38 -10.97 -26.20
CA PRO A 149 6.21 -10.40 -27.27
C PRO A 149 6.29 -8.87 -27.21
N VAL A 150 5.20 -8.20 -26.87
CA VAL A 150 5.13 -6.73 -26.75
C VAL A 150 5.94 -6.26 -25.53
N PHE A 151 5.80 -6.95 -24.39
CA PHE A 151 6.58 -6.64 -23.20
C PHE A 151 8.08 -6.84 -23.42
N ASN A 152 8.49 -7.89 -24.12
CA ASN A 152 9.89 -8.10 -24.50
C ASN A 152 10.41 -6.95 -25.38
N GLN A 153 9.64 -6.53 -26.39
CA GLN A 153 10.03 -5.42 -27.26
C GLN A 153 10.20 -4.10 -26.47
N ILE A 154 9.32 -3.84 -25.51
CA ILE A 154 9.39 -2.66 -24.64
C ILE A 154 10.61 -2.77 -23.72
N LEU A 155 10.73 -3.84 -22.92
CA LEU A 155 11.69 -3.91 -21.81
C LEU A 155 13.13 -4.24 -22.22
N LEU A 156 13.34 -4.95 -23.34
CA LEU A 156 14.68 -5.40 -23.78
C LEU A 156 15.34 -4.43 -24.77
N ASP A 157 15.16 -3.12 -24.56
CA ASP A 157 15.85 -2.04 -25.28
C ASP A 157 15.70 -2.09 -26.81
N THR A 158 14.65 -2.75 -27.32
CA THR A 158 14.34 -2.74 -28.77
C THR A 158 13.52 -1.50 -29.15
N CYS A 159 13.04 -0.74 -28.16
CA CYS A 159 12.31 0.50 -28.35
C CYS A 159 13.24 1.71 -28.22
N GLU A 160 13.15 2.67 -29.14
CA GLU A 160 13.87 3.95 -29.09
C GLU A 160 13.40 4.87 -27.94
N LYS A 161 12.33 4.49 -27.23
CA LYS A 161 11.71 5.29 -26.17
C LYS A 161 12.30 4.97 -24.81
N GLN A 162 12.41 6.02 -23.99
CA GLN A 162 12.74 5.92 -22.58
C GLN A 162 11.56 5.32 -21.80
N ILE A 163 11.84 4.35 -20.92
CA ILE A 163 10.81 3.64 -20.17
C ILE A 163 11.01 3.91 -18.68
N GLY A 164 10.03 4.55 -18.07
CA GLY A 164 9.94 4.75 -16.63
C GLY A 164 9.10 3.68 -15.96
N PHE A 165 9.60 3.13 -14.86
CA PHE A 165 8.84 2.28 -13.95
C PHE A 165 8.41 3.09 -12.73
N LEU A 166 7.11 3.32 -12.60
CA LEU A 166 6.52 4.02 -11.48
C LEU A 166 6.47 3.11 -10.25
N ILE A 167 7.05 3.59 -9.16
CA ILE A 167 6.93 3.02 -7.82
C ILE A 167 6.08 4.00 -7.02
N SER A 168 4.94 3.55 -6.53
CA SER A 168 4.04 4.32 -5.68
C SER A 168 3.53 3.38 -4.60
N GLU A 169 4.18 3.38 -3.45
CA GLU A 169 3.83 2.56 -2.30
C GLU A 169 3.58 3.45 -1.08
N ARG A 170 2.59 3.11 -0.27
CA ARG A 170 2.23 3.88 0.92
C ARG A 170 1.52 2.99 1.93
N PHE A 171 1.56 3.39 3.19
CA PHE A 171 0.87 2.65 4.24
C PHE A 171 -0.64 2.62 3.98
N ILE A 172 -1.28 1.49 4.32
CA ILE A 172 -2.72 1.27 4.13
C ILE A 172 -3.58 2.30 4.86
N ASN A 173 -3.10 2.79 6.00
CA ASN A 173 -3.80 3.77 6.83
C ASN A 173 -3.72 5.20 6.28
N MET A 174 -2.91 5.45 5.24
CA MET A 174 -2.81 6.78 4.64
C MET A 174 -4.10 7.14 3.88
N PRO A 175 -4.59 8.38 4.00
CA PRO A 175 -5.76 8.82 3.25
C PRO A 175 -5.47 8.84 1.75
N SER A 176 -6.46 8.46 0.93
CA SER A 176 -6.32 8.40 -0.53
C SER A 176 -6.15 9.78 -1.17
N SER A 177 -6.58 10.85 -0.49
CA SER A 177 -6.46 12.24 -0.93
C SER A 177 -5.01 12.67 -1.18
N VAL A 178 -4.03 12.07 -0.48
CA VAL A 178 -2.59 12.37 -0.64
C VAL A 178 -2.05 11.92 -2.00
N ALA A 179 -2.70 10.96 -2.68
CA ALA A 179 -2.20 10.45 -3.95
C ALA A 179 -2.16 11.53 -5.05
N VAL A 180 -3.20 12.36 -5.17
CA VAL A 180 -3.30 13.38 -6.22
C VAL A 180 -2.13 14.37 -6.17
N PRO A 181 -1.85 15.07 -5.05
CA PRO A 181 -0.72 16.00 -4.98
C PRO A 181 0.64 15.32 -5.20
N LEU A 182 0.82 14.06 -4.77
CA LEU A 182 2.05 13.31 -5.04
C LEU A 182 2.28 13.08 -6.54
N TYR A 183 1.24 12.67 -7.27
CA TYR A 183 1.32 12.49 -8.71
C TYR A 183 1.51 13.80 -9.46
N GLU A 184 0.90 14.89 -9.00
CA GLU A 184 1.12 16.23 -9.57
C GLU A 184 2.57 16.69 -9.36
N SER A 185 3.14 16.48 -8.18
CA SER A 185 4.55 16.76 -7.89
C SER A 185 5.47 15.94 -8.78
N LEU A 186 5.27 14.62 -8.82
CA LEU A 186 6.04 13.73 -9.68
C LEU A 186 5.94 14.11 -11.17
N SER A 187 4.77 14.54 -11.64
CA SER A 187 4.60 15.00 -13.02
C SER A 187 5.43 16.26 -13.31
N LYS A 188 5.49 17.21 -12.36
CA LYS A 188 6.33 18.41 -12.47
C LYS A 188 7.81 18.05 -12.50
N ASP A 189 8.27 17.13 -11.65
CA ASP A 189 9.66 16.65 -11.62
C ASP A 189 10.06 16.00 -12.96
N LEU A 190 9.18 15.17 -13.52
CA LEU A 190 9.43 14.53 -14.82
C LEU A 190 9.44 15.53 -15.98
N GLN A 191 8.72 16.64 -15.87
CA GLN A 191 8.73 17.70 -16.89
C GLN A 191 9.98 18.56 -16.77
N SER A 192 10.42 18.89 -15.56
CA SER A 192 11.63 19.67 -15.32
C SER A 192 12.89 18.91 -15.75
N GLU A 193 12.94 17.59 -15.53
CA GLU A 193 14.06 16.73 -15.96
C GLU A 193 14.20 16.70 -17.49
N LYS A 194 13.10 16.58 -18.23
CA LYS A 194 13.10 16.57 -19.70
C LYS A 194 13.60 17.87 -20.31
N VAL A 195 13.47 19.00 -19.61
CA VAL A 195 13.95 20.30 -20.07
C VAL A 195 15.46 20.45 -19.87
N ASN A 196 16.04 19.70 -18.93
CA ASN A 196 17.47 19.75 -18.59
C ASN A 196 18.34 18.73 -19.34
N ARG A 197 17.74 17.91 -20.23
CA ARG A 197 18.45 16.97 -21.14
C ARG A 197 18.45 17.49 -22.57
#